data_AF-A0A2V2RIW0-F1
#
_entry.id   AF-A0A2V2RIW0-F1
#
_cell.length_a   1.000
_cell.length_b   1.000
_cell.length_c   1.000
_cell.angle_alpha   90.00
_cell.angle_beta   90.00
_cell.angle_gamma   90.00
#
_symmetry.space_group_name_H-M   'P 1'
#
loop_
_entity.id
_entity.type
_entity.pdbx_description
1 polymer ?
#
loop_
_entity_poly.entity_id
_entity_poly.type
_entity_poly.pdbx_seq_one_letter_code
_entity_poly.pdbx_strand_id
1 'polypeptide(L)'
;MTIAKEGYPYIITLFVISAALLFFRFYWIGGALLFLTLFIAFFFRDPERVFSGKGREVLSPADGKVVSIRKEDGKDVISIFLSVFDVHINRAPVAGKVTKVEYTRGKFLAAFDERASLENERNSISMDHDG
;
A
#
# COMPACT_ATOMS: atom_id res chain seq x y z
N MET A 1 -1.05 -1.04 -16.90
CA MET A 1 -0.56 -1.05 -15.50
C MET A 1 0.01 0.32 -15.22
N THR A 2 -0.61 1.06 -14.31
CA THR A 2 -0.13 2.39 -13.90
C THR A 2 0.85 2.22 -12.73
N ILE A 3 1.64 3.25 -12.45
CA ILE A 3 2.50 3.34 -11.26
C ILE A 3 1.96 4.48 -10.41
N ALA A 4 1.90 4.27 -9.10
CA ALA A 4 1.55 5.31 -8.15
C ALA A 4 2.43 6.55 -8.35
N LYS A 5 1.84 7.74 -8.31
CA LYS A 5 2.54 9.00 -8.62
C LYS A 5 3.72 9.24 -7.68
N GLU A 6 3.58 8.78 -6.45
CA GLU A 6 4.54 8.84 -5.35
C GLU A 6 5.78 7.97 -5.61
N GLY A 7 5.67 6.96 -6.48
CA GLY A 7 6.78 6.07 -6.83
C GLY A 7 7.79 6.68 -7.82
N TYR A 8 7.35 7.60 -8.69
CA TYR A 8 8.20 8.15 -9.77
C TYR A 8 9.50 8.79 -9.28
N PRO A 9 9.51 9.64 -8.23
CA PRO A 9 10.76 10.24 -7.75
C PRO A 9 11.81 9.20 -7.36
N TYR A 10 11.39 8.12 -6.70
CA TYR A 10 12.30 7.04 -6.27
C TYR A 10 12.80 6.22 -7.46
N ILE A 11 11.90 5.83 -8.36
CA ILE A 11 12.24 5.02 -9.54
C ILE A 11 13.21 5.79 -10.44
N ILE A 12 12.93 7.06 -10.75
CA ILE A 12 13.76 7.89 -11.63
C ILE A 12 15.14 8.10 -11.00
N THR A 13 15.19 8.44 -9.71
CA THR A 13 16.47 8.69 -9.01
C THR A 13 17.35 7.44 -9.01
N LEU A 14 16.78 6.28 -8.64
CA LEU A 14 17.53 5.02 -8.62
C LEU A 14 17.96 4.59 -10.03
N PHE A 15 17.10 4.77 -11.03
CA PHE A 15 17.42 4.46 -12.42
C PHE A 15 18.58 5.29 -12.94
N VAL A 16 18.59 6.61 -12.69
CA VAL A 16 19.67 7.50 -13.13
C VAL A 16 20.99 7.13 -12.48
N ILE A 17 21.01 6.86 -11.17
CA ILE A 17 22.23 6.44 -10.46
C ILE A 17 22.72 5.08 -10.98
N SER A 18 21.81 4.13 -11.15
CA SER A 18 22.14 2.81 -11.71
C SER A 18 22.75 2.93 -13.11
N ALA A 19 22.13 3.70 -14.01
CA ALA A 19 22.62 3.93 -15.36
C ALA A 19 24.01 4.59 -15.37
N ALA A 20 24.24 5.58 -14.51
CA ALA A 20 25.55 6.22 -14.36
C ALA A 20 26.63 5.21 -13.92
N LEU A 21 26.35 4.37 -12.92
CA LEU A 21 27.30 3.37 -12.45
C LEU A 21 27.61 2.30 -13.50
N LEU A 22 26.60 1.85 -14.25
CA LEU A 22 26.79 0.93 -15.37
C LEU A 22 27.65 1.56 -16.47
N PHE A 23 27.45 2.86 -16.76
CA PHE A 23 28.25 3.62 -17.71
C PHE A 23 29.73 3.69 -17.29
N PHE A 24 30.01 3.94 -16.01
CA PHE A 24 31.37 3.93 -15.45
C PHE A 24 31.92 2.52 -15.17
N ARG A 25 31.28 1.46 -15.69
CA ARG A 25 31.71 0.05 -15.61
C ARG A 25 31.68 -0.56 -14.21
N PHE A 26 30.96 0.05 -13.27
CA PHE A 26 30.67 -0.54 -11.96
C PHE A 26 29.51 -1.53 -12.05
N TYR A 27 29.67 -2.60 -12.82
CA TYR A 27 28.58 -3.51 -13.20
C TYR A 27 27.86 -4.16 -12.02
N TRP A 28 28.58 -4.56 -10.97
CA TRP A 28 27.99 -5.19 -9.79
C TRP A 28 27.03 -4.25 -9.05
N ILE A 29 27.49 -3.03 -8.75
CA ILE A 29 26.70 -2.05 -8.00
C ILE A 29 25.59 -1.48 -8.89
N GLY A 30 25.90 -1.17 -10.15
CA GLY A 30 24.92 -0.70 -11.12
C GLY A 30 23.80 -1.72 -11.36
N GLY A 31 24.14 -3.00 -11.49
CA GLY A 31 23.18 -4.09 -11.64
C GLY A 31 22.31 -4.31 -10.39
N ALA A 32 22.91 -4.25 -9.19
CA ALA A 32 22.16 -4.33 -7.94
C ALA A 32 21.16 -3.18 -7.79
N LEU A 33 21.55 -1.95 -8.12
CA LEU A 33 20.64 -0.79 -8.10
C LEU A 33 19.57 -0.87 -9.20
N LEU A 34 19.88 -1.46 -10.36
CA LEU A 34 18.88 -1.69 -11.41
C LEU A 34 17.83 -2.67 -10.91
N PHE A 35 18.24 -3.78 -10.30
CA PHE A 35 17.33 -4.74 -9.68
C PHE A 35 16.47 -4.08 -8.61
N LEU A 36 17.06 -3.26 -7.74
CA LEU A 36 16.31 -2.48 -6.75
C LEU A 36 15.32 -1.53 -7.40
N THR A 37 15.70 -0.85 -8.49
CA THR A 37 14.80 0.03 -9.26
C THR A 37 13.59 -0.72 -9.77
N LEU A 38 13.79 -1.91 -10.34
CA LEU A 38 12.71 -2.78 -10.81
C LEU A 38 11.81 -3.24 -9.66
N PHE A 39 12.40 -3.57 -8.51
CA PHE A 39 11.65 -3.95 -7.31
C PHE A 39 10.79 -2.78 -6.78
N ILE A 40 11.34 -1.57 -6.73
CA ILE A 40 10.58 -0.37 -6.33
C ILE A 40 9.46 -0.10 -7.34
N ALA A 41 9.70 -0.22 -8.64
CA ALA A 41 8.65 -0.11 -9.66
C ALA A 41 7.55 -1.16 -9.48
N PHE A 42 7.91 -2.39 -9.10
CA PHE A 42 6.97 -3.46 -8.78
C PHE A 42 6.17 -3.18 -7.49
N PHE A 43 6.78 -2.57 -6.48
CA PHE A 43 6.14 -2.21 -5.21
C PHE A 43 5.08 -1.11 -5.38
N PHE A 44 5.39 -0.07 -6.17
CA PHE A 44 4.49 1.05 -6.46
C PHE A 44 3.52 0.78 -7.63
N ARG A 45 3.37 -0.48 -8.06
CA ARG A 45 2.47 -0.84 -9.15
C ARG A 45 1.02 -0.56 -8.76
N ASP A 46 0.25 -0.08 -9.72
CA ASP A 46 -1.18 0.15 -9.60
C ASP A 46 -1.93 -0.55 -10.74
N PRO A 47 -2.32 -1.83 -10.54
CA PRO A 47 -3.10 -2.55 -11.54
C PRO A 47 -4.55 -2.06 -11.56
N GLU A 48 -5.13 -1.98 -12.75
CA GLU A 48 -6.57 -1.74 -12.89
C GLU A 48 -7.35 -2.90 -12.29
N ARG A 49 -8.35 -2.59 -11.46
CA ARG A 49 -9.26 -3.58 -10.89
C ARG A 49 -10.62 -3.46 -11.57
N VAL A 50 -11.06 -4.56 -12.19
CA VAL A 50 -12.39 -4.66 -12.79
C VAL A 50 -13.31 -5.37 -11.80
N PHE A 51 -14.44 -4.77 -11.49
CA PHE A 51 -15.48 -5.38 -10.66
C PHE A 51 -16.81 -5.38 -11.42
N SER A 52 -17.52 -6.51 -11.38
CA SER A 52 -18.76 -6.75 -12.12
C SER A 52 -20.00 -6.90 -11.23
N GLY A 53 -19.96 -6.42 -9.99
CA GLY A 53 -21.10 -6.50 -9.07
C GLY A 53 -22.13 -5.38 -9.24
N LYS A 54 -23.17 -5.42 -8.40
CA LYS A 54 -24.35 -4.56 -8.49
C LYS A 54 -24.19 -3.22 -7.75
N GLY A 55 -23.01 -2.93 -7.19
CA GLY A 55 -22.67 -1.64 -6.57
C GLY A 55 -23.13 -1.50 -5.12
N ARG A 56 -23.58 -2.59 -4.49
CA ARG A 56 -23.95 -2.63 -3.05
C ARG A 56 -23.02 -3.52 -2.22
N GLU A 57 -22.01 -4.11 -2.86
CA GLU A 57 -21.05 -4.98 -2.22
C GLU A 57 -19.88 -4.18 -1.62
N VAL A 58 -19.46 -4.55 -0.42
CA VAL A 58 -18.21 -4.04 0.18
C VAL A 58 -17.05 -4.78 -0.43
N LEU A 59 -16.14 -4.06 -1.08
CA LEU A 59 -14.95 -4.63 -1.71
C LEU A 59 -13.75 -4.63 -0.77
N SER A 60 -12.77 -5.50 -1.05
CA SER A 60 -11.50 -5.44 -0.32
C SER A 60 -10.78 -4.12 -0.64
N PRO A 61 -10.43 -3.30 0.37
CA PRO A 61 -9.74 -2.03 0.15
C PRO A 61 -8.28 -2.22 -0.27
N ALA A 62 -7.67 -3.38 0.00
CA ALA A 62 -6.26 -3.66 -0.23
C ALA A 62 -6.05 -5.06 -0.83
N ASP A 63 -4.87 -5.29 -1.44
CA ASP A 63 -4.37 -6.64 -1.74
C ASP A 63 -3.60 -7.16 -0.53
N GLY A 64 -3.93 -8.34 -0.04
CA GLY A 64 -3.22 -8.91 1.10
C GLY A 64 -3.97 -10.06 1.74
N LYS A 65 -3.50 -10.46 2.92
CA LYS A 65 -4.08 -11.55 3.68
C LYS A 65 -4.95 -11.01 4.81
N VAL A 66 -6.17 -11.52 4.95
CA VAL A 66 -6.98 -11.27 6.16
C VAL A 66 -6.30 -11.98 7.34
N VAL A 67 -5.88 -11.21 8.33
CA VAL A 67 -5.17 -11.72 9.52
C VAL A 67 -6.06 -11.73 10.76
N SER A 68 -7.15 -10.96 10.76
CA SER A 68 -8.10 -10.92 11.87
C SER A 68 -9.49 -10.48 11.42
N ILE A 69 -10.52 -11.11 11.99
CA ILE A 69 -11.92 -10.70 11.89
C ILE A 69 -12.47 -10.71 13.32
N ARG A 70 -12.88 -9.56 13.84
CA ARG A 70 -13.40 -9.41 15.21
C ARG A 70 -14.62 -8.51 15.26
N LYS A 71 -15.35 -8.58 16.37
CA LYS A 71 -16.39 -7.60 16.72
C LYS A 71 -15.87 -6.67 17.80
N GLU A 72 -15.83 -5.38 17.52
CA GLU A 72 -15.43 -4.33 18.47
C GLU A 72 -16.57 -3.30 18.54
N ASP A 73 -17.11 -3.05 19.74
CA ASP A 73 -18.23 -2.13 19.98
C ASP A 73 -19.45 -2.35 19.06
N GLY A 74 -19.77 -3.61 18.78
CA GLY A 74 -20.88 -4.00 17.91
C GLY A 74 -20.59 -3.85 16.41
N LYS A 75 -19.36 -3.50 16.01
CA LYS A 75 -18.93 -3.34 14.62
C LYS A 75 -18.01 -4.48 14.20
N ASP A 76 -18.13 -4.90 12.95
CA ASP A 76 -17.21 -5.87 12.35
C ASP A 76 -15.91 -5.16 11.96
N VAL A 77 -14.78 -5.66 12.48
CA VAL A 77 -13.44 -5.14 12.22
C VAL A 77 -12.64 -6.21 11.50
N ILE A 78 -12.19 -5.89 10.28
CA ILE A 78 -11.40 -6.76 9.43
C ILE A 78 -10.01 -6.15 9.28
N SER A 79 -8.97 -6.91 9.62
CA SER A 79 -7.58 -6.51 9.46
C SER A 79 -6.94 -7.26 8.30
N ILE A 80 -6.39 -6.52 7.34
CA ILE A 80 -5.70 -7.04 6.16
C ILE A 80 -4.22 -6.67 6.27
N PHE A 81 -3.35 -7.67 6.17
CA PHE A 81 -1.92 -7.50 6.14
C PHE A 81 -1.43 -7.47 4.69
N LEU A 82 -0.73 -6.40 4.32
CA LEU A 82 -0.06 -6.24 3.03
C LEU A 82 1.39 -6.66 3.20
N SER A 83 1.80 -7.72 2.50
CA SER A 83 3.20 -8.11 2.39
C SER A 83 3.92 -7.21 1.38
N VAL A 84 5.26 -7.22 1.39
CA VAL A 84 6.11 -6.48 0.44
C VAL A 84 5.84 -6.82 -1.04
N PHE A 85 5.18 -7.94 -1.32
CA PHE A 85 4.83 -8.35 -2.67
C PHE A 85 3.44 -7.89 -3.10
N ASP A 86 2.60 -7.45 -2.16
CA ASP A 86 1.25 -6.97 -2.44
C ASP A 86 1.25 -5.55 -3.00
N VAL A 87 0.12 -5.11 -3.55
CA VAL A 87 -0.06 -3.73 -4.00
C VAL A 87 -0.27 -2.84 -2.78
N HIS A 88 0.64 -1.89 -2.56
CA HIS A 88 0.62 -0.98 -1.40
C HIS A 88 -0.27 0.25 -1.62
N ILE A 89 -1.44 0.03 -2.21
CA ILE A 89 -2.43 1.07 -2.47
C ILE A 89 -3.73 0.63 -1.80
N ASN A 90 -4.20 1.46 -0.87
CA ASN A 90 -5.52 1.31 -0.27
C ASN A 90 -6.55 2.09 -1.08
N ARG A 91 -7.62 1.41 -1.46
CA ARG A 91 -8.77 1.97 -2.19
C ARG A 91 -9.97 2.00 -1.26
N ALA A 92 -10.93 2.89 -1.54
CA ALA A 92 -12.18 2.91 -0.80
C ALA A 92 -12.94 1.59 -1.02
N PRO A 93 -13.37 0.87 0.04
CA PRO A 93 -14.07 -0.39 -0.11
C PRO A 93 -15.52 -0.21 -0.59
N VAL A 94 -16.07 1.00 -0.46
CA VAL A 94 -17.41 1.41 -0.90
C VAL A 94 -17.37 2.83 -1.47
N ALA A 95 -18.35 3.19 -2.30
CA ALA A 95 -18.54 4.56 -2.74
C ALA A 95 -19.14 5.39 -1.59
N GLY A 96 -18.54 6.52 -1.24
CA GLY A 96 -19.05 7.30 -0.11
C GLY A 96 -18.34 8.62 0.05
N LYS A 97 -18.83 9.42 0.99
CA LYS A 97 -18.24 10.70 1.34
C LYS A 97 -17.29 10.51 2.53
N VAL A 98 -16.04 10.95 2.39
CA VAL A 98 -15.13 11.03 3.54
C VAL A 98 -15.68 12.07 4.51
N THR A 99 -15.95 11.65 5.74
CA THR A 99 -16.47 12.50 6.82
C THR A 99 -15.39 12.93 7.79
N LYS A 100 -14.33 12.13 7.95
CA LYS A 100 -13.25 12.40 8.88
C LYS A 100 -11.93 11.77 8.43
N VAL A 101 -10.83 12.46 8.65
CA VAL A 101 -9.46 11.93 8.48
C VAL A 101 -8.68 12.27 9.75
N GLU A 102 -8.15 11.25 10.42
CA GLU A 102 -7.45 11.39 11.70
C GLU A 102 -6.09 10.72 11.62
N TYR A 103 -5.04 11.53 11.65
CA TYR A 103 -3.67 11.05 11.76
C TYR A 103 -3.29 10.89 13.23
N THR A 104 -2.79 9.72 13.57
CA THR A 104 -2.24 9.40 14.90
C THR A 104 -0.76 9.07 14.73
N ARG A 105 0.09 9.92 15.30
CA ARG A 105 1.53 9.63 15.38
C ARG A 105 1.78 8.46 16.32
N GLY A 106 2.69 7.57 15.96
CA GLY A 106 2.99 6.38 16.75
C GLY A 106 4.41 5.86 16.52
N LYS A 107 4.60 4.57 16.78
CA LYS A 107 5.85 3.83 16.60
C LYS A 107 5.92 3.19 15.20
N PHE A 108 7.03 2.50 14.94
CA PHE A 108 7.29 1.74 13.71
C PHE A 108 7.64 0.29 14.04
N LEU A 109 6.77 -0.36 14.82
CA LEU A 109 6.86 -1.81 15.07
C LEU A 109 6.60 -2.56 13.77
N ALA A 110 7.15 -3.77 13.66
CA ALA A 110 6.86 -4.63 12.52
C ALA A 110 5.36 -4.89 12.42
N ALA A 111 4.80 -4.81 11.21
CA ALA A 111 3.34 -4.85 11.00
C ALA A 111 2.68 -6.20 11.39
N PHE A 112 3.48 -7.25 11.63
CA PHE A 112 3.01 -8.54 12.15
C PHE A 112 3.04 -8.63 13.69
N ASP A 113 3.58 -7.62 14.39
CA ASP A 113 3.51 -7.52 15.85
C ASP A 113 2.07 -7.16 16.25
N GLU A 114 1.49 -7.88 17.20
CA GLU A 114 0.11 -7.66 17.65
C GLU A 114 -0.12 -6.22 18.16
N ARG A 115 0.92 -5.57 18.70
CA ARG A 115 0.86 -4.19 19.20
C ARG A 115 0.86 -3.16 18.07
N ALA A 116 1.28 -3.52 16.86
CA ALA A 116 1.40 -2.60 15.75
C ALA A 116 0.06 -1.89 15.45
N SER A 117 -1.08 -2.58 15.60
CA SER A 117 -2.40 -1.99 15.32
C SER A 117 -2.78 -0.82 16.25
N LEU A 118 -2.22 -0.79 17.46
CA LEU A 118 -2.54 0.21 18.49
C LEU A 118 -1.43 1.25 18.66
N GLU A 119 -0.17 0.81 18.57
CA GLU A 119 0.98 1.66 18.87
C GLU A 119 1.62 2.29 17.63
N ASN A 120 1.44 1.71 16.44
CA ASN A 120 2.05 2.29 15.24
C ASN A 120 1.35 3.57 14.81
N GLU A 121 2.14 4.36 14.10
CA GLU A 121 1.61 5.46 13.33
C GLU A 121 0.53 4.98 12.37
N ARG A 122 -0.60 5.68 12.34
CA ARG A 122 -1.76 5.31 11.52
C ARG A 122 -2.55 6.52 11.06
N ASN A 123 -3.27 6.35 9.96
CA ASN A 123 -4.24 7.31 9.47
C ASN A 123 -5.61 6.63 9.37
N SER A 124 -6.60 7.16 10.10
CA SER A 124 -7.96 6.64 10.13
C SER A 124 -8.84 7.50 9.23
N ILE A 125 -9.55 6.87 8.29
CA ILE A 125 -10.47 7.55 7.38
C ILE A 125 -11.88 7.03 7.64
N SER A 126 -12.76 7.92 8.06
CA SER A 126 -14.19 7.63 8.22
C SER A 126 -14.94 8.05 6.96
N MET A 127 -15.81 7.18 6.50
CA MET A 127 -16.64 7.41 5.31
C MET A 127 -18.09 7.17 5.64
N ASP A 128 -18.96 7.99 5.05
CA ASP A 128 -20.40 7.80 5.02
C ASP A 128 -20.79 7.24 3.66
N HIS A 129 -21.53 6.15 3.66
CA HIS A 129 -21.98 5.44 2.46
C HIS A 129 -23.49 5.26 2.56
N ASP A 130 -24.21 5.66 1.51
CA ASP A 130 -25.65 5.45 1.43
C ASP A 130 -25.95 3.95 1.25
N GLY A 131 -26.21 3.28 2.37
CA GLY A 131 -26.55 1.86 2.48
C GLY A 131 -27.37 1.56 3.73
#